data_AF-E0VKH3-F1
#
_entry.id   AF-E0VKH3-F1
#
_cell.length_a   1.000
_cell.length_b   1.000
_cell.length_c   1.000
_cell.angle_alpha   90.00
_cell.angle_beta   90.00
_cell.angle_gamma   90.00
#
_symmetry.space_group_name_H-M   'P 1'
#
loop_
_entity.id
_entity.type
_entity.pdbx_description
1 polymer ?
#
loop_
_entity_poly.entity_id
_entity_poly.type
_entity_poly.pdbx_seq_one_letter_code
_entity_poly.pdbx_strand_id
1 'polypeptide(L)'
;MKGTVSCNIFNHSKECTILLESISTASSNFISCIVRNSRPVQICTSCATDYFFVLDKYEDIKKSQKSLNSTCDEKLLNQDKLEVIETTITFFNDLWSKGKYCLFNKSDEESVITKEFNKFNSDTNQCLASFYNSSSKTYSNEMNITQHLWSNVLHCGKTVLTFEIPLIVLSLTVIFFPLVLYGYSFKYTNHQTKSSAVLRRNRLSQRFGEQWRNRGSSSISN
;
A
#
# COMPACT_ATOMS: atom_id res chain seq x y z
N MET A 1 -44.75 -2.15 -39.33
CA MET A 1 -45.24 -1.31 -38.22
C MET A 1 -44.31 -1.50 -37.04
N LYS A 2 -43.36 -0.58 -36.83
CA LYS A 2 -42.50 -0.58 -35.64
C LYS A 2 -43.20 0.26 -34.59
N GLY A 3 -43.84 -0.38 -33.62
CA GLY A 3 -44.38 0.30 -32.45
C GLY A 3 -43.21 0.80 -31.61
N THR A 4 -42.98 2.11 -31.60
CA THR A 4 -42.14 2.75 -30.59
C THR A 4 -42.89 2.69 -29.27
N VAL A 5 -42.53 1.74 -28.42
CA VAL A 5 -42.95 1.74 -27.01
C VAL A 5 -42.23 2.92 -26.34
N SER A 6 -42.95 4.03 -26.20
CA SER A 6 -42.51 5.15 -25.37
C SER A 6 -42.75 4.77 -23.92
N CYS A 7 -41.70 4.41 -23.18
CA CYS A 7 -41.76 4.16 -21.75
C CYS A 7 -41.91 5.48 -20.96
N ASN A 8 -43.04 6.17 -21.09
CA ASN A 8 -43.41 7.25 -20.17
C ASN A 8 -44.24 6.64 -19.03
N ILE A 9 -43.59 5.87 -18.15
CA ILE A 9 -44.21 5.32 -16.92
C ILE A 9 -43.83 6.16 -15.69
N PHE A 10 -42.90 7.11 -15.80
CA PHE A 10 -42.55 8.02 -14.71
C PHE A 10 -43.17 9.39 -14.89
N ASN A 11 -44.46 9.51 -14.57
CA ASN A 11 -45.01 10.82 -14.20
C ASN A 11 -44.70 11.03 -12.72
N HIS A 12 -43.44 11.34 -12.40
CA HIS A 12 -43.08 11.79 -11.06
C HIS A 12 -43.96 12.98 -10.69
N SER A 13 -44.36 13.10 -9.41
CA SER A 13 -44.96 14.35 -8.95
C SER A 13 -43.98 15.49 -9.25
N LYS A 14 -44.51 16.65 -9.67
CA LYS A 14 -43.68 17.82 -9.99
C LYS A 14 -42.71 18.15 -8.86
N GLU A 15 -43.10 17.88 -7.63
CA GLU A 15 -42.31 18.04 -6.41
C GLU A 15 -41.09 17.10 -6.33
N CYS A 16 -41.23 15.79 -6.57
CA CYS A 16 -40.07 14.89 -6.58
C CYS A 16 -39.10 15.21 -7.74
N THR A 17 -39.63 15.72 -8.86
CA THR A 17 -38.79 16.14 -10.01
C THR A 17 -37.91 17.34 -9.65
N ILE A 18 -38.45 18.30 -8.89
CA ILE A 18 -37.69 19.45 -8.37
C ILE A 18 -36.60 19.00 -7.39
N LEU A 19 -36.92 18.06 -6.49
CA LEU A 19 -35.93 17.52 -5.56
C LEU A 19 -34.80 16.78 -6.28
N LEU A 20 -35.15 16.00 -7.32
CA LEU A 20 -34.19 15.28 -8.16
C LEU A 20 -33.25 16.24 -8.92
N GLU A 21 -33.80 17.33 -9.46
CA GLU A 21 -33.01 18.36 -10.16
C GLU A 21 -32.09 19.12 -9.18
N SER A 22 -32.60 19.41 -7.98
CA SER A 22 -31.85 20.07 -6.92
C SER A 22 -30.63 19.25 -6.47
N ILE A 23 -30.81 17.95 -6.17
CA ILE A 23 -29.67 17.08 -5.79
C ILE A 23 -28.71 16.84 -6.96
N SER A 24 -29.20 16.78 -8.20
CA SER A 24 -28.36 16.65 -9.40
C SER A 24 -27.45 17.87 -9.57
N THR A 25 -28.01 19.08 -9.39
CA THR A 25 -27.27 20.35 -9.47
C THR A 25 -26.24 20.45 -8.34
N ALA A 26 -26.65 20.15 -7.11
CA ALA A 26 -25.77 20.15 -5.95
C ALA A 26 -24.59 19.17 -6.13
N SER A 27 -24.87 17.95 -6.59
CA SER A 27 -23.87 16.91 -6.83
C SER A 27 -22.89 17.32 -7.94
N SER A 28 -23.39 17.94 -9.00
CA SER A 28 -22.56 18.41 -10.12
C SER A 28 -21.59 19.52 -9.68
N ASN A 29 -22.07 20.46 -8.85
CA ASN A 29 -21.23 21.50 -8.28
C ASN A 29 -20.15 20.93 -7.36
N PHE A 30 -20.52 20.00 -6.48
CA PHE A 30 -19.56 19.33 -5.60
C PHE A 30 -18.48 18.56 -6.36
N ILE A 31 -18.86 17.77 -7.38
CA ILE A 31 -17.91 17.08 -8.25
C ILE A 31 -16.99 18.07 -8.97
N SER A 32 -17.55 19.16 -9.51
CA SER A 32 -16.78 20.21 -10.17
C SER A 32 -15.74 20.81 -9.21
N CYS A 33 -16.13 21.07 -7.96
CA CYS A 33 -15.21 21.57 -6.93
C CYS A 33 -14.10 20.55 -6.61
N ILE A 34 -14.45 19.28 -6.38
CA ILE A 34 -13.46 18.22 -6.07
C ILE A 34 -12.44 18.08 -7.20
N VAL A 35 -12.89 18.04 -8.45
CA VAL A 35 -12.00 17.83 -9.60
C VAL A 35 -11.03 19.00 -9.77
N ARG A 36 -11.52 20.25 -9.62
CA ARG A 36 -10.67 21.44 -9.70
C ARG A 36 -9.64 21.51 -8.57
N ASN A 37 -10.03 21.08 -7.37
CA ASN A 37 -9.19 21.07 -6.17
C ASN A 37 -8.53 19.71 -5.90
N SER A 38 -8.39 18.88 -6.93
CA SER A 38 -7.71 17.58 -6.81
C SER A 38 -6.19 17.71 -6.86
N ARG A 39 -5.68 18.79 -7.49
CA ARG A 39 -4.26 19.07 -7.69
C ARG A 39 -4.03 20.59 -7.72
N PRO A 40 -3.56 21.21 -6.62
CA PRO A 40 -3.26 20.63 -5.30
C PRO A 40 -4.53 20.14 -4.56
N VAL A 41 -4.38 19.20 -3.63
CA VAL A 41 -5.48 18.61 -2.84
C VAL A 41 -5.98 19.65 -1.84
N GLN A 42 -7.06 20.35 -2.20
CA GLN A 42 -7.69 21.40 -1.37
C GLN A 42 -9.20 21.18 -1.21
N ILE A 43 -9.64 19.93 -1.37
CA ILE A 43 -11.06 19.54 -1.35
C ILE A 43 -11.73 19.97 -0.04
N CYS A 44 -11.04 19.82 1.09
CA CYS A 44 -11.66 20.00 2.39
C CYS A 44 -11.84 21.47 2.79
N THR A 45 -10.95 22.36 2.35
CA THR A 45 -11.05 23.80 2.62
C THR A 45 -11.92 24.50 1.58
N SER A 46 -11.92 24.02 0.32
CA SER A 46 -12.59 24.71 -0.79
C SER A 46 -13.99 24.18 -1.09
N CYS A 47 -14.27 22.90 -0.80
CA CYS A 47 -15.52 22.22 -1.21
C CYS A 47 -16.41 21.80 -0.04
N ALA A 48 -16.16 22.31 1.17
CA ALA A 48 -16.92 21.96 2.37
C ALA A 48 -18.38 22.37 2.27
N THR A 49 -18.62 23.59 1.80
CA THR A 49 -19.96 24.15 1.61
C THR A 49 -20.77 23.32 0.62
N ASP A 50 -20.18 22.98 -0.53
CA ASP A 50 -20.81 22.14 -1.56
C ASP A 50 -21.12 20.74 -1.03
N TYR A 51 -20.23 20.14 -0.24
CA TYR A 51 -20.47 18.84 0.39
C TYR A 51 -21.67 18.88 1.34
N PHE A 52 -21.72 19.86 2.25
CA PHE A 52 -22.84 19.99 3.18
C PHE A 52 -24.16 20.31 2.46
N PHE A 53 -24.10 21.07 1.37
CA PHE A 53 -25.27 21.36 0.55
C PHE A 53 -25.84 20.10 -0.11
N VAL A 54 -24.99 19.19 -0.60
CA VAL A 54 -25.45 17.90 -1.13
C VAL A 54 -26.13 17.07 -0.04
N LEU A 55 -25.57 17.02 1.17
CA LEU A 55 -26.18 16.30 2.29
C LEU A 55 -27.54 16.89 2.70
N ASP A 56 -27.68 18.21 2.69
CA ASP A 56 -28.96 18.89 2.95
C ASP A 56 -30.02 18.47 1.92
N LYS A 57 -29.67 18.43 0.62
CA LYS A 57 -30.61 18.03 -0.44
C LYS A 57 -30.98 16.56 -0.42
N TYR A 58 -30.06 15.71 0.01
CA TYR A 58 -30.37 14.32 0.24
C TYR A 58 -31.27 14.11 1.48
N GLU A 59 -31.06 14.88 2.55
CA GLU A 59 -31.95 14.90 3.72
C GLU A 59 -33.36 15.42 3.37
N ASP A 60 -33.46 16.43 2.49
CA ASP A 60 -34.74 16.92 1.95
C ASP A 60 -35.51 15.79 1.23
N ILE A 61 -34.82 14.94 0.46
CA ILE A 61 -35.43 13.77 -0.20
C ILE A 61 -35.91 12.75 0.83
N LYS A 62 -35.08 12.42 1.83
CA LYS A 62 -35.44 11.49 2.91
C LYS A 62 -36.61 11.96 3.75
N LYS A 63 -36.71 13.27 4.00
CA LYS A 63 -37.76 13.88 4.82
C LYS A 63 -38.99 14.30 4.03
N SER A 64 -38.96 14.17 2.71
CA SER A 64 -40.08 14.58 1.85
C SER A 64 -41.40 13.95 2.30
N GLN A 65 -42.40 14.79 2.57
CA GLN A 65 -43.72 14.33 2.99
C GLN A 65 -44.45 13.64 1.82
N LYS A 66 -45.37 12.72 2.16
CA LYS A 66 -46.17 11.92 1.22
C LYS A 66 -46.83 12.79 0.13
N SER A 67 -46.22 12.86 -1.05
CA SER A 67 -46.92 13.28 -2.26
C SER A 67 -47.73 12.08 -2.76
N LEU A 68 -49.04 12.05 -2.46
CA LEU A 68 -50.01 11.08 -2.97
C LEU A 68 -49.56 9.60 -2.86
N ASN A 69 -49.82 8.99 -1.70
CA ASN A 69 -49.69 7.56 -1.40
C ASN A 69 -48.29 6.89 -1.43
N SER A 70 -47.20 7.63 -1.67
CA SER A 70 -45.83 7.17 -1.40
C SER A 70 -44.90 8.37 -1.19
N THR A 71 -43.90 8.26 -0.32
CA THR A 71 -42.87 9.29 -0.13
C THR A 71 -41.86 9.28 -1.31
N CYS A 72 -41.20 10.41 -1.59
CA CYS A 72 -40.28 10.48 -2.75
C CYS A 72 -39.04 9.60 -2.53
N ASP A 73 -38.67 9.31 -1.28
CA ASP A 73 -37.58 8.39 -0.92
C ASP A 73 -37.85 6.96 -1.44
N GLU A 74 -39.06 6.43 -1.24
CA GLU A 74 -39.45 5.10 -1.75
C GLU A 74 -39.44 5.05 -3.27
N LYS A 75 -39.73 6.18 -3.93
CA LYS A 75 -39.74 6.29 -5.39
C LYS A 75 -38.36 6.55 -6.01
N LEU A 76 -37.45 7.22 -5.32
CA LEU A 76 -36.16 7.66 -5.88
C LEU A 76 -34.97 6.84 -5.37
N LEU A 77 -35.02 6.34 -4.13
CA LEU A 77 -33.89 5.66 -3.50
C LEU A 77 -33.98 4.14 -3.61
N ASN A 78 -35.20 3.57 -3.60
CA ASN A 78 -35.41 2.13 -3.39
C ASN A 78 -36.10 1.39 -4.56
N GLN A 79 -36.20 2.00 -5.75
CA GLN A 79 -36.89 1.36 -6.90
C GLN A 79 -35.96 0.58 -7.83
N ASP A 80 -34.73 1.05 -8.00
CA ASP A 80 -33.81 0.51 -9.00
C ASP A 80 -32.64 -0.22 -8.36
N LYS A 81 -32.23 -1.36 -8.93
CA LYS A 81 -31.07 -2.15 -8.47
C LYS A 81 -29.75 -1.36 -8.39
N LEU A 82 -29.65 -0.25 -9.12
CA LEU A 82 -28.47 0.60 -9.14
C LEU A 82 -28.45 1.62 -8.00
N GLU A 83 -29.62 2.00 -7.46
CA GLU A 83 -29.77 2.99 -6.38
C GLU A 83 -28.81 4.19 -6.55
N VAL A 84 -28.86 4.85 -7.71
CA VAL A 84 -27.82 5.80 -8.15
C VAL A 84 -27.60 6.92 -7.14
N ILE A 85 -28.67 7.44 -6.55
CA ILE A 85 -28.59 8.50 -5.55
C ILE A 85 -27.90 7.98 -4.28
N GLU A 86 -28.30 6.82 -3.77
CA GLU A 86 -27.71 6.21 -2.57
C GLU A 86 -26.22 5.89 -2.78
N THR A 87 -25.87 5.28 -3.91
CA THR A 87 -24.49 4.96 -4.30
C THR A 87 -23.65 6.23 -4.45
N THR A 88 -24.22 7.32 -4.95
CA THR A 88 -23.51 8.60 -5.08
C THR A 88 -23.23 9.22 -3.72
N ILE A 89 -24.19 9.19 -2.81
CA ILE A 89 -24.04 9.73 -1.45
C ILE A 89 -23.03 8.92 -0.63
N THR A 90 -23.04 7.59 -0.75
CA THR A 90 -22.02 6.74 -0.12
C THR A 90 -20.62 7.04 -0.65
N PHE A 91 -20.47 7.22 -1.97
CA PHE A 91 -19.21 7.66 -2.57
C PHE A 91 -18.74 9.02 -2.02
N PHE A 92 -19.64 10.00 -1.89
CA PHE A 92 -19.30 11.31 -1.32
C PHE A 92 -18.90 11.21 0.16
N ASN A 93 -19.62 10.43 0.95
CA ASN A 93 -19.28 10.18 2.35
C ASN A 93 -17.90 9.51 2.49
N ASP A 94 -17.61 8.52 1.66
CA ASP A 94 -16.31 7.84 1.65
C ASP A 94 -15.18 8.78 1.27
N LEU A 95 -15.37 9.62 0.26
CA LEU A 95 -14.40 10.62 -0.18
C LEU A 95 -14.16 11.65 0.92
N TRP A 96 -15.24 12.17 1.52
CA TRP A 96 -15.16 13.15 2.60
C TRP A 96 -14.53 12.56 3.87
N SER A 97 -14.85 11.32 4.22
CA SER A 97 -14.32 10.65 5.42
C SER A 97 -12.80 10.53 5.43
N LYS A 98 -12.19 10.42 4.25
CA LYS A 98 -10.74 10.37 4.05
C LYS A 98 -10.09 11.75 4.17
N GLY A 99 -10.83 12.82 3.85
CA GLY A 99 -10.35 14.21 3.87
C GLY A 99 -10.75 15.05 5.09
N LYS A 100 -11.73 14.61 5.89
CA LYS A 100 -12.41 15.39 6.94
C LYS A 100 -11.51 16.06 7.99
N TYR A 101 -10.25 15.64 8.12
CA TYR A 101 -9.32 16.13 9.14
C TYR A 101 -8.92 17.61 8.98
N CYS A 102 -9.33 18.28 7.91
CA CYS A 102 -9.02 19.69 7.71
C CYS A 102 -9.92 20.65 8.50
N LEU A 103 -11.15 20.25 8.88
CA LEU A 103 -12.14 21.11 9.54
C LEU A 103 -12.51 20.60 10.94
N PHE A 104 -12.73 21.52 11.89
CA PHE A 104 -13.16 21.14 13.24
C PHE A 104 -14.68 21.00 13.38
N ASN A 105 -15.48 21.69 12.55
CA ASN A 105 -16.94 21.73 12.66
C ASN A 105 -17.60 21.81 11.27
N LYS A 106 -18.94 21.74 11.24
CA LYS A 106 -19.76 22.13 10.07
C LYS A 106 -19.54 23.59 9.66
N SER A 107 -19.06 24.42 10.59
CA SER A 107 -18.68 25.79 10.35
C SER A 107 -17.24 25.83 9.88
N ASP A 108 -16.99 26.62 8.83
CA ASP A 108 -15.77 26.77 8.02
C ASP A 108 -14.48 27.16 8.76
N GLU A 109 -14.34 26.82 10.04
CA GLU A 109 -13.12 27.01 10.80
C GLU A 109 -12.15 25.85 10.60
N GLU A 110 -11.11 26.16 9.84
CA GLU A 110 -9.94 25.31 9.63
C GLU A 110 -9.28 24.95 10.97
N SER A 111 -8.87 23.68 11.08
CA SER A 111 -8.32 23.15 12.31
C SER A 111 -7.00 23.84 12.72
N VAL A 112 -6.72 23.97 14.02
CA VAL A 112 -5.48 24.55 14.56
C VAL A 112 -4.28 23.76 14.03
N ILE A 113 -4.42 22.44 13.92
CA ILE A 113 -3.41 21.54 13.37
C ILE A 113 -3.22 21.79 11.87
N THR A 114 -4.31 22.00 11.12
CA THR A 114 -4.27 22.29 9.68
C THR A 114 -3.60 23.65 9.41
N LYS A 115 -3.92 24.68 10.21
CA LYS A 115 -3.30 26.01 10.13
C LYS A 115 -1.80 25.95 10.41
N GLU A 116 -1.40 25.22 11.45
CA GLU A 116 0.00 25.05 11.81
C GLU A 116 0.77 24.27 10.74
N PHE A 117 0.17 23.19 10.22
CA PHE A 117 0.75 22.41 9.14
C PHE A 117 0.88 23.22 7.84
N ASN A 118 -0.15 23.99 7.46
CA ASN A 118 -0.13 24.85 6.28
C ASN A 118 0.94 25.93 6.38
N LYS A 119 1.13 26.50 7.58
CA LYS A 119 2.22 27.42 7.85
C LYS A 119 3.58 26.74 7.66
N PHE A 120 3.81 25.60 8.30
CA PHE A 120 5.07 24.86 8.17
C PHE A 120 5.37 24.43 6.73
N ASN A 121 4.34 24.00 6.00
CA ASN A 121 4.44 23.62 4.59
C ASN A 121 4.76 24.85 3.71
N SER A 122 4.13 25.99 3.97
CA SER A 122 4.46 27.25 3.30
C SER A 122 5.92 27.65 3.53
N ASP A 123 6.37 27.64 4.79
CA ASP A 123 7.74 27.99 5.16
C ASP A 123 8.76 27.03 4.51
N THR A 124 8.44 25.72 4.47
CA THR A 124 9.27 24.70 3.81
C THR A 124 9.34 24.94 2.30
N ASN A 125 8.21 25.22 1.65
CA ASN A 125 8.18 25.47 0.21
C ASN A 125 8.90 26.77 -0.16
N GLN A 126 8.78 27.82 0.66
CA GLN A 126 9.54 29.05 0.50
C GLN A 126 11.05 28.81 0.62
N CYS A 127 11.46 28.00 1.61
CA CYS A 127 12.85 27.58 1.77
C CYS A 127 13.34 26.81 0.52
N LEU A 128 12.59 25.80 0.07
CA LEU A 128 12.94 25.03 -1.12
C LEU A 128 13.02 25.89 -2.39
N ALA A 129 12.13 26.87 -2.54
CA ALA A 129 12.15 27.80 -3.66
C ALA A 129 13.43 28.65 -3.70
N SER A 130 14.01 28.99 -2.53
CA SER A 130 15.25 29.76 -2.46
C SER A 130 16.48 28.97 -2.97
N PHE A 131 16.42 27.64 -2.94
CA PHE A 131 17.51 26.76 -3.41
C PHE A 131 17.32 26.26 -4.85
N TYR A 132 16.12 26.37 -5.43
CA TYR A 132 15.79 25.86 -6.76
C TYR A 132 15.24 26.97 -7.67
N ASN A 133 16.12 27.63 -8.44
CA ASN A 133 15.72 28.68 -9.37
C ASN A 133 15.04 28.12 -10.62
N SER A 134 13.72 28.37 -10.71
CA SER A 134 12.87 28.32 -11.91
C SER A 134 12.83 27.02 -12.71
N SER A 135 11.78 26.22 -12.49
CA SER A 135 10.68 26.07 -13.46
C SER A 135 9.68 24.99 -13.00
N SER A 136 8.41 25.36 -12.95
CA SER A 136 7.26 24.45 -13.04
C SER A 136 7.02 23.49 -11.86
N LYS A 137 6.44 24.03 -10.79
CA LYS A 137 5.05 23.79 -10.37
C LYS A 137 4.89 24.29 -8.94
N THR A 138 3.81 25.04 -8.70
CA THR A 138 3.34 25.36 -7.36
C THR A 138 2.97 24.05 -6.66
N TYR A 139 3.91 23.44 -5.96
CA TYR A 139 3.71 22.19 -5.25
C TYR A 139 3.16 22.49 -3.85
N SER A 140 1.92 22.98 -3.78
CA SER A 140 1.19 23.04 -2.52
C SER A 140 0.51 21.70 -2.24
N ASN A 141 1.27 20.61 -2.23
CA ASN A 141 0.73 19.29 -1.90
C ASN A 141 1.54 18.64 -0.79
N GLU A 142 0.81 18.33 0.26
CA GLU A 142 1.29 17.83 1.54
C GLU A 142 2.12 16.56 1.38
N MET A 143 3.23 16.53 2.12
CA MET A 143 4.21 15.46 2.40
C MET A 143 4.70 14.57 1.24
N ASN A 144 3.83 14.00 0.39
CA ASN A 144 4.22 13.07 -0.67
C ASN A 144 5.06 13.75 -1.77
N ILE A 145 4.76 15.02 -2.09
CA ILE A 145 5.57 15.77 -3.06
C ILE A 145 6.87 16.27 -2.44
N THR A 146 6.85 16.75 -1.20
CA THR A 146 8.08 17.20 -0.52
C THR A 146 9.05 16.03 -0.29
N GLN A 147 8.55 14.83 0.03
CA GLN A 147 9.35 13.60 0.11
C GLN A 147 9.94 13.21 -1.25
N HIS A 148 9.15 13.28 -2.33
CA HIS A 148 9.66 13.02 -3.68
C HIS A 148 10.75 14.05 -4.08
N LEU A 149 10.52 15.33 -3.83
CA LEU A 149 11.51 16.39 -4.07
C LEU A 149 12.78 16.15 -3.25
N TRP A 150 12.64 15.85 -1.96
CA TRP A 150 13.77 15.62 -1.05
C TRP A 150 14.60 14.40 -1.42
N SER A 151 13.94 13.28 -1.72
CA SER A 151 14.60 12.01 -2.04
C SER A 151 15.12 11.97 -3.48
N ASN A 152 14.25 12.19 -4.47
CA ASN A 152 14.54 11.85 -5.86
C ASN A 152 15.08 13.03 -6.68
N VAL A 153 14.73 14.26 -6.30
CA VAL A 153 15.17 15.46 -7.04
C VAL A 153 16.44 16.00 -6.39
N LEU A 154 16.39 16.24 -5.08
CA LEU A 154 17.49 16.84 -4.33
C LEU A 154 18.53 15.82 -3.84
N HIS A 155 18.22 14.52 -3.91
CA HIS A 155 19.10 13.45 -3.41
C HIS A 155 19.57 13.67 -1.97
N CYS A 156 18.75 14.35 -1.15
CA CYS A 156 19.04 14.65 0.24
C CYS A 156 18.74 13.48 1.19
N GLY A 157 18.28 12.34 0.65
CA GLY A 157 18.20 11.08 1.37
C GLY A 157 19.59 10.61 1.78
N LYS A 158 19.77 10.34 3.07
CA LYS A 158 21.03 9.78 3.58
C LYS A 158 21.20 8.38 2.97
N THR A 159 22.11 8.20 2.02
CA THR A 159 22.46 6.88 1.51
C THR A 159 23.10 6.07 2.63
N VAL A 160 22.37 5.08 3.13
CA VAL A 160 22.78 4.22 4.25
C VAL A 160 23.78 3.16 3.77
N LEU A 161 24.88 3.59 3.13
CA LEU A 161 25.92 2.69 2.62
C LEU A 161 26.76 2.07 3.76
N THR A 162 26.68 2.62 4.97
CA THR A 162 27.53 2.24 6.11
C THR A 162 27.09 0.96 6.81
N PHE A 163 25.81 0.56 6.71
CA PHE A 163 25.28 -0.62 7.41
C PHE A 163 25.24 -1.89 6.56
N GLU A 164 25.41 -1.77 5.23
CA GLU A 164 25.45 -2.92 4.31
C GLU A 164 26.72 -3.77 4.48
N ILE A 165 27.87 -3.14 4.75
CA ILE A 165 29.15 -3.84 4.89
C ILE A 165 29.14 -4.88 6.03
N PRO A 166 28.77 -4.55 7.28
CA PRO A 166 28.75 -5.55 8.35
C PRO A 166 27.71 -6.66 8.10
N LEU A 167 26.58 -6.36 7.46
CA LEU A 167 25.56 -7.36 7.10
C LEU A 167 26.05 -8.34 6.03
N ILE A 168 26.73 -7.84 5.00
CA ILE A 168 27.34 -8.68 3.96
C ILE A 168 28.40 -9.59 4.58
N VAL A 169 29.27 -9.06 5.43
CA VAL A 169 30.31 -9.87 6.12
C VAL A 169 29.69 -10.95 7.00
N LEU A 170 28.63 -10.63 7.75
CA LEU A 170 27.90 -11.61 8.56
C LEU A 170 27.25 -12.70 7.70
N SER A 171 26.64 -12.33 6.57
CA SER A 171 26.03 -13.30 5.66
C SER A 171 27.07 -14.27 5.06
N LEU A 172 28.22 -13.75 4.65
CA LEU A 172 29.29 -14.56 4.07
C LEU A 172 29.92 -15.51 5.09
N THR A 173 30.10 -15.07 6.33
CA THR A 173 30.67 -15.93 7.39
C THR A 173 29.75 -17.12 7.71
N VAL A 174 28.43 -16.90 7.78
CA VAL A 174 27.44 -17.96 7.99
C VAL A 174 27.43 -18.97 6.84
N ILE A 175 27.64 -18.53 5.60
CA ILE A 175 27.69 -19.42 4.42
C ILE A 175 29.00 -20.22 4.35
N PHE A 176 30.13 -19.58 4.68
CA PHE A 176 31.44 -20.25 4.62
C PHE A 176 31.65 -21.27 5.74
N PHE A 177 31.06 -21.05 6.92
CA PHE A 177 31.28 -21.90 8.08
C PHE A 177 30.88 -23.39 7.84
N PRO A 178 29.69 -23.71 7.28
CA PRO A 178 29.34 -25.07 6.89
C PRO A 178 30.27 -25.69 5.84
N LEU A 179 30.75 -24.91 4.86
CA LEU A 179 31.65 -25.41 3.82
C LEU A 179 33.01 -25.81 4.40
N VAL A 180 33.55 -25.01 5.33
CA VAL A 180 34.80 -25.31 6.04
C VAL A 180 34.63 -26.55 6.92
N LEU A 181 33.52 -26.64 7.68
CA LEU A 181 33.24 -27.81 8.51
C LEU A 181 33.05 -29.09 7.67
N TYR A 182 32.36 -29.00 6.54
CA TYR A 182 32.18 -30.13 5.62
C TYR A 182 33.50 -30.55 4.99
N GLY A 183 34.32 -29.61 4.52
CA GLY A 183 35.66 -29.89 3.99
C GLY A 183 36.58 -30.53 5.04
N TYR A 184 36.53 -30.03 6.29
CA TYR A 184 37.32 -30.57 7.39
C TYR A 184 36.89 -31.99 7.75
N SER A 185 35.60 -32.23 7.91
CA SER A 185 35.06 -33.56 8.20
C SER A 185 35.34 -34.56 7.08
N PHE A 186 35.25 -34.15 5.81
CA PHE A 186 35.63 -34.99 4.67
C PHE A 186 37.13 -35.36 4.68
N LYS A 187 38.02 -34.40 4.97
CA LYS A 187 39.46 -34.68 5.05
C LYS A 187 39.79 -35.58 6.24
N TYR A 188 39.16 -35.35 7.39
CA TYR A 188 39.36 -36.15 8.60
C TYR A 188 38.92 -37.60 8.40
N THR A 189 37.74 -37.83 7.81
CA THR A 189 37.25 -39.19 7.49
C THR A 189 38.13 -39.90 6.46
N ASN A 190 38.62 -39.21 5.44
CA ASN A 190 39.60 -39.76 4.49
C ASN A 190 40.96 -40.09 5.13
N HIS A 191 41.41 -39.29 6.09
CA HIS A 191 42.62 -39.60 6.85
C HIS A 191 42.43 -40.84 7.74
N GLN A 192 41.28 -40.95 8.40
CA GLN A 192 40.93 -42.09 9.26
C GLN A 192 40.76 -43.39 8.47
N THR A 193 40.17 -43.36 7.27
CA THR A 193 40.07 -44.53 6.37
C THR A 193 41.44 -44.96 5.85
N LYS A 194 42.32 -44.03 5.49
CA LYS A 194 43.72 -44.37 5.12
C LYS A 194 44.49 -45.00 6.28
N SER A 195 44.40 -44.42 7.48
CA SER A 195 45.06 -44.97 8.68
C SER A 195 44.54 -46.37 9.04
N SER A 196 43.23 -46.58 9.02
CA SER A 196 42.62 -47.90 9.27
C SER A 196 42.95 -48.92 8.17
N ALA A 197 43.06 -48.51 6.90
CA ALA A 197 43.50 -49.38 5.80
C ALA A 197 44.98 -49.80 5.95
N VAL A 198 45.85 -48.90 6.40
CA VAL A 198 47.26 -49.22 6.70
C VAL A 198 47.37 -50.20 7.87
N LEU A 199 46.62 -49.96 8.95
CA LEU A 199 46.55 -50.89 10.09
C LEU A 199 46.02 -52.28 9.67
N ARG A 200 45.04 -52.35 8.75
CA ARG A 200 44.51 -53.61 8.21
C ARG A 200 45.52 -54.37 7.35
N ARG A 201 46.32 -53.68 6.52
CA ARG A 201 47.43 -54.29 5.75
C ARG A 201 48.49 -54.87 6.68
N ASN A 202 48.89 -54.14 7.72
CA ASN A 202 49.89 -54.62 8.67
C ASN A 202 49.40 -55.87 9.42
N ARG A 203 48.13 -55.89 9.85
CA ARG A 203 47.52 -57.10 10.45
C ARG A 203 47.44 -58.30 9.50
N LEU A 204 47.14 -58.08 8.22
CA LEU A 204 47.14 -59.15 7.22
C LEU A 204 48.55 -59.68 6.96
N SER A 205 49.56 -58.79 6.85
CA SER A 205 50.94 -59.20 6.66
C SER A 205 51.47 -60.06 7.80
N GLN A 206 51.08 -59.75 9.06
CA GLN A 206 51.40 -60.57 10.23
C GLN A 206 50.74 -61.95 10.15
N ARG A 207 49.44 -62.03 9.81
CA ARG A 207 48.75 -63.32 9.64
C ARG A 207 49.34 -64.19 8.52
N PHE A 208 49.72 -63.59 7.40
CA PHE A 208 50.39 -64.31 6.32
C PHE A 208 51.77 -64.82 6.75
N GLY A 209 52.55 -64.03 7.49
CA GLY A 209 53.85 -64.46 8.04
C GLY A 209 53.74 -65.65 8.99
N GLU A 210 52.73 -65.67 9.87
CA GLU A 210 52.46 -66.83 10.75
C GLU A 210 52.06 -68.09 9.96
N GLN A 211 51.29 -67.94 8.89
CA GLN A 211 50.91 -69.06 8.02
C GLN A 211 52.11 -69.71 7.32
N TRP A 212 53.08 -68.92 6.86
CA TRP A 212 54.32 -69.43 6.27
C TRP A 212 55.20 -70.13 7.31
N ARG A 213 55.28 -69.60 8.53
CA ARG A 213 56.05 -70.21 9.61
C ARG A 213 55.51 -71.60 10.00
N ASN A 214 54.19 -71.77 10.02
CA ASN A 214 53.56 -73.07 10.31
C ASN A 214 53.69 -74.09 9.15
N ARG A 215 53.77 -73.64 7.90
CA ARG A 215 54.07 -74.52 6.75
C ARG A 215 55.54 -74.94 6.66
N GLY A 216 56.47 -74.12 7.15
CA GLY A 216 57.89 -74.49 7.23
C GLY A 216 58.18 -75.56 8.30
N SER A 217 57.47 -75.52 9.43
CA SER A 217 57.69 -76.43 10.56
C SER A 217 57.19 -77.87 10.33
N SER A 218 56.50 -78.17 9.23
CA SER A 218 55.99 -79.52 8.89
C SER A 218 56.89 -80.28 7.90
N SER A 219 58.10 -79.78 7.62
CA SER A 219 59.04 -80.39 6.66
C SER A 219 60.38 -80.86 7.25
N ILE A 220 60.53 -80.86 8.58
CA ILE A 220 61.67 -81.47 9.28
C ILE A 220 61.13 -82.50 10.28
N SER A 221 60.64 -83.61 9.75
CA SER A 221 60.47 -84.87 10.47
C SER A 221 60.86 -85.98 9.51
N ASN A 222 62.15 -86.34 9.55
CA ASN A 222 62.74 -87.63 9.19
C ASN A 222 64.15 -87.66 9.76
#